data_AF-A0A1X9SY67-F1
#
_entry.id   AF-A0A1X9SY67-F1
#
_cell.length_a   1.000
_cell.length_b   1.000
_cell.length_c   1.000
_cell.angle_alpha   90.00
_cell.angle_beta   90.00
_cell.angle_gamma   90.00
#
_symmetry.space_group_name_H-M   'P 1'
#
loop_
_entity.id
_entity.type
_entity.pdbx_description
1 polymer ?
#
loop_
_entity_poly.entity_id
_entity_poly.type
_entity_poly.pdbx_seq_one_letter_code
_entity_poly.pdbx_strand_id
1 'polypeptide(L)'
;MISDLQDFIFENKLTRSKILSYSSSLANLARFRINVYRNHSFELIENSLKPFLDYAQISIEFSYSDYDDSLSFLNLDQNSDLLILWIDSTRYQNIDFNKFIIDRIEYLTKIYSKKILIIPFETNLTIENSSVVVYNLNKIKHFLNDDYLDLRLEKFSGTKLSSKALIEISKDLGLNYIPSILLPNIKALIFDLDNTLYKGVLGEDKIYGLELTNAHKLLQEHIVELSKQGFFICLASKNEEQDVIEMFKTRKDFPLQLEHITKYYISWKEKSKAVSEIIKFLNIGIDSVLFIDDNMGEIISMLNDYPSIKYIVAKNKADITLNVLKNYPRMLKLNIKDEDKIRSKDTQANKQREFLQKTLSKADYIKSLDIKLTYSINNNKQIPRISELANKTNQFICGYKRYSETEVKELMNDKNCMVITIKLEDKLSNSGIIGVCVFRDKNRYLEMEECFISCRALGRGIDNSIVLYPIQLALDKFGRSEFKINFIKGERNKPAENFLVENLFDFINASSKFNKDINQDLVSIIIEE
;
A
#
# COMPACT_ATOMS: atom_id res chain seq x y z
N MET A 1 3.98 -22.43 11.12
CA MET A 1 4.13 -20.96 11.25
C MET A 1 4.44 -20.35 9.88
N ILE A 2 4.36 -19.03 9.72
CA ILE A 2 4.74 -18.36 8.45
C ILE A 2 6.22 -18.59 8.12
N SER A 3 7.09 -18.72 9.13
CA SER A 3 8.50 -19.10 8.97
C SER A 3 8.67 -20.44 8.23
N ASP A 4 7.91 -21.47 8.59
CA ASP A 4 8.02 -22.80 7.94
C ASP A 4 7.58 -22.73 6.47
N LEU A 5 6.59 -21.88 6.18
CA LEU A 5 6.12 -21.65 4.83
C LEU A 5 7.11 -20.82 4.01
N GLN A 6 7.83 -19.88 4.64
CA GLN A 6 8.97 -19.19 4.02
C GLN A 6 10.00 -20.21 3.56
N ASP A 7 10.34 -21.18 4.41
CA ASP A 7 11.38 -22.18 4.11
C ASP A 7 10.92 -23.16 3.02
N PHE A 8 9.64 -23.54 3.05
CA PHE A 8 9.02 -24.32 1.97
C PHE A 8 9.09 -23.59 0.62
N ILE A 9 8.86 -22.28 0.60
CA ILE A 9 8.77 -21.48 -0.64
C ILE A 9 10.14 -21.02 -1.17
N PHE A 10 11.09 -20.72 -0.30
CA PHE A 10 12.30 -19.99 -0.70
C PHE A 10 13.61 -20.75 -0.50
N GLU A 11 13.66 -21.76 0.38
CA GLU A 11 14.89 -22.53 0.60
C GLU A 11 14.96 -23.81 -0.23
N ASN A 12 13.81 -24.44 -0.44
CA ASN A 12 13.73 -25.71 -1.14
C ASN A 12 13.51 -25.52 -2.63
N LYS A 13 14.09 -26.43 -3.45
CA LYS A 13 13.68 -26.56 -4.85
C LYS A 13 12.21 -26.98 -4.89
N LEU A 14 11.36 -26.01 -5.21
CA LEU A 14 9.93 -26.19 -5.40
C LEU A 14 9.68 -27.02 -6.66
N THR A 15 8.98 -28.12 -6.50
CA THR A 15 8.52 -28.96 -7.60
C THR A 15 7.00 -28.96 -7.61
N ARG A 16 6.39 -29.18 -8.77
CA ARG A 16 4.94 -29.27 -8.90
C ARG A 16 4.33 -30.28 -7.92
N SER A 17 4.96 -31.44 -7.76
CA SER A 17 4.50 -32.46 -6.82
C SER A 17 4.47 -31.96 -5.37
N LYS A 18 5.50 -31.22 -4.93
CA LYS A 18 5.54 -30.66 -3.57
C LYS A 18 4.43 -29.64 -3.35
N ILE A 19 4.17 -28.80 -4.35
CA ILE A 19 3.08 -27.80 -4.32
C ILE A 19 1.73 -28.50 -4.23
N LEU A 20 1.48 -29.52 -5.06
CA LEU A 20 0.19 -30.21 -5.08
C LEU A 20 -0.05 -31.03 -3.80
N SER A 21 1.01 -31.45 -3.11
CA SER A 21 0.91 -32.09 -1.79
C SER A 21 0.78 -31.10 -0.63
N TYR A 22 0.88 -29.79 -0.89
CA TYR A 22 0.81 -28.79 0.17
C TYR A 22 -0.61 -28.69 0.74
N SER A 23 -0.72 -28.80 2.06
CA SER A 23 -1.95 -28.54 2.81
C SER A 23 -1.72 -27.38 3.77
N SER A 24 -2.69 -26.46 3.85
CA SER A 24 -2.61 -25.35 4.79
C SER A 24 -2.79 -25.80 6.22
N SER A 25 -1.99 -25.26 7.13
CA SER A 25 -2.21 -25.31 8.58
C SER A 25 -2.51 -23.93 9.16
N LEU A 26 -2.64 -22.89 8.33
CA LEU A 26 -2.85 -21.51 8.78
C LEU A 26 -4.34 -21.26 9.05
N ALA A 27 -4.61 -20.61 10.18
CA ALA A 27 -5.95 -20.13 10.55
C ALA A 27 -6.08 -18.63 10.25
N ASN A 28 -7.31 -18.12 10.18
CA ASN A 28 -7.64 -16.69 10.06
C ASN A 28 -7.09 -15.98 8.80
N LEU A 29 -7.09 -16.65 7.66
CA LEU A 29 -6.76 -16.05 6.37
C LEU A 29 -7.85 -15.05 5.92
N ALA A 30 -7.44 -13.93 5.33
CA ALA A 30 -8.37 -12.98 4.73
C ALA A 30 -9.03 -13.62 3.50
N ARG A 31 -10.37 -13.62 3.45
CA ARG A 31 -11.14 -14.30 2.41
C ARG A 31 -11.55 -13.33 1.31
N PHE A 32 -11.32 -13.71 0.06
CA PHE A 32 -11.73 -12.96 -1.12
C PHE A 32 -12.35 -13.88 -2.16
N ARG A 33 -13.16 -13.30 -3.05
CA ARG A 33 -13.69 -13.98 -4.22
C ARG A 33 -13.01 -13.45 -5.48
N ILE A 34 -12.49 -14.33 -6.31
CA ILE A 34 -11.92 -13.95 -7.61
C ILE A 34 -12.70 -14.63 -8.72
N ASN A 35 -13.19 -13.84 -9.66
CA ASN A 35 -13.75 -14.36 -10.89
C ASN A 35 -12.66 -14.37 -11.98
N VAL A 36 -12.50 -15.49 -12.67
CA VAL A 36 -11.54 -15.66 -13.77
C VAL A 36 -12.30 -15.81 -15.08
N TYR A 37 -12.22 -14.76 -15.90
CA TYR A 37 -12.66 -14.77 -17.29
C TYR A 37 -11.52 -15.22 -18.18
N ARG A 38 -11.81 -16.19 -19.05
CA ARG A 38 -10.75 -16.90 -19.76
C ARG A 38 -11.16 -17.43 -21.12
N ASN A 39 -10.17 -17.56 -21.98
CA ASN A 39 -10.24 -18.40 -23.19
C ASN A 39 -9.09 -19.42 -23.23
N HIS A 40 -8.43 -19.64 -22.09
CA HIS A 40 -7.29 -20.53 -21.92
C HIS A 40 -7.36 -21.16 -20.51
N SER A 41 -6.82 -22.37 -20.30
CA SER A 41 -6.94 -23.03 -19.00
C SER A 41 -6.20 -22.24 -17.92
N PHE A 42 -6.85 -22.05 -16.77
CA PHE A 42 -6.31 -21.38 -15.59
C PHE A 42 -6.25 -22.31 -14.36
N GLU A 43 -6.98 -23.42 -14.39
CA GLU A 43 -7.13 -24.37 -13.28
C GLU A 43 -5.78 -24.92 -12.81
N LEU A 44 -4.81 -25.09 -13.73
CA LEU A 44 -3.48 -25.56 -13.35
C LEU A 44 -2.68 -24.50 -12.58
N ILE A 45 -2.95 -23.21 -12.81
CA ILE A 45 -2.36 -22.10 -12.06
C ILE A 45 -3.01 -22.01 -10.69
N GLU A 46 -4.34 -22.15 -10.61
CA GLU A 46 -5.08 -22.23 -9.33
C GLU A 46 -4.52 -23.34 -8.44
N ASN A 47 -4.37 -24.55 -9.00
CA ASN A 47 -3.87 -25.71 -8.27
C ASN A 47 -2.46 -25.50 -7.67
N SER A 48 -1.66 -24.59 -8.22
CA SER A 48 -0.33 -24.24 -7.68
C SER A 48 -0.27 -22.92 -6.91
N LEU A 49 -1.36 -22.15 -6.83
CA LEU A 49 -1.39 -20.85 -6.15
C LEU A 49 -1.37 -20.96 -4.63
N LYS A 50 -1.93 -22.05 -4.08
CA LYS A 50 -2.24 -22.18 -2.65
C LYS A 50 -1.09 -21.82 -1.69
N PRO A 51 0.13 -22.39 -1.76
CA PRO A 51 1.17 -22.06 -0.79
C PRO A 51 1.57 -20.58 -0.82
N PHE A 52 1.53 -19.95 -2.00
CA PHE A 52 1.86 -18.54 -2.17
C PHE A 52 0.80 -17.63 -1.57
N LEU A 53 -0.49 -17.94 -1.79
CA LEU A 53 -1.61 -17.22 -1.19
C LEU A 53 -1.63 -17.36 0.32
N ASP A 54 -1.36 -18.56 0.83
CA ASP A 54 -1.26 -18.82 2.27
C ASP A 54 -0.10 -18.02 2.90
N TYR A 55 1.04 -17.87 2.20
CA TYR A 55 2.15 -17.01 2.65
C TYR A 55 1.78 -15.53 2.63
N ALA A 56 0.95 -15.10 1.67
CA ALA A 56 0.32 -13.79 1.66
C ALA A 56 -0.81 -13.61 2.68
N GLN A 57 -1.15 -14.68 3.44
CA GLN A 57 -2.24 -14.73 4.42
C GLN A 57 -3.64 -14.51 3.81
N ILE A 58 -3.83 -15.01 2.60
CA ILE A 58 -5.07 -14.87 1.81
C ILE A 58 -5.65 -16.25 1.51
N SER A 59 -6.98 -16.35 1.58
CA SER A 59 -7.77 -17.45 1.04
C SER A 59 -8.67 -16.94 -0.07
N ILE A 60 -8.73 -17.67 -1.18
CA ILE A 60 -9.48 -17.25 -2.37
C ILE A 60 -10.49 -18.32 -2.75
N GLU A 61 -11.71 -17.87 -3.02
CA GLU A 61 -12.74 -18.65 -3.71
C GLU A 61 -12.72 -18.23 -5.19
N PHE A 62 -12.31 -19.14 -6.07
CA PHE A 62 -12.28 -18.91 -7.51
C PHE A 62 -13.61 -19.31 -8.15
N SER A 63 -14.12 -18.45 -9.03
CA SER A 63 -15.19 -18.76 -9.97
C SER A 63 -14.70 -18.53 -11.40
N TYR A 64 -15.28 -19.27 -12.34
CA TYR A 64 -14.80 -19.32 -13.72
C TYR A 64 -15.89 -18.93 -14.70
N SER A 65 -15.53 -18.18 -15.74
CA SER A 65 -16.33 -18.11 -16.96
C SER A 65 -16.19 -19.42 -17.76
N ASP A 66 -17.15 -19.63 -18.66
CA ASP A 66 -16.93 -20.50 -19.82
C ASP A 66 -15.75 -19.98 -20.66
N TYR A 67 -15.20 -20.85 -21.49
CA TYR A 67 -14.17 -20.45 -22.46
C TYR A 67 -14.79 -19.55 -23.54
N ASP A 68 -14.54 -18.23 -23.46
CA ASP A 68 -15.18 -17.23 -24.31
C ASP A 68 -14.15 -16.34 -25.02
N ASP A 69 -13.99 -16.54 -26.33
CA ASP A 69 -13.17 -15.66 -27.19
C ASP A 69 -13.87 -14.33 -27.53
N SER A 70 -15.20 -14.24 -27.35
CA SER A 70 -15.92 -13.00 -27.67
C SER A 70 -15.79 -11.93 -26.59
N LEU A 71 -15.42 -12.34 -25.37
CA LEU A 71 -15.39 -11.52 -24.16
C LEU A 71 -16.71 -10.76 -23.98
N SER A 72 -17.81 -11.51 -24.02
CA SER A 72 -19.17 -10.98 -23.95
C SER A 72 -19.57 -10.49 -22.56
N PHE A 73 -18.94 -11.02 -21.51
CA PHE A 73 -19.24 -10.75 -20.10
C PHE A 73 -20.70 -11.04 -19.69
N LEU A 74 -21.39 -11.90 -20.46
CA LEU A 74 -22.71 -12.43 -20.12
C LEU A 74 -22.53 -13.31 -18.86
N ASN A 75 -23.09 -12.89 -17.73
CA ASN A 75 -22.93 -13.50 -16.39
C ASN A 75 -21.70 -13.05 -15.58
N LEU A 76 -21.29 -11.79 -15.70
CA LEU A 76 -20.29 -11.21 -14.82
C LEU A 76 -20.75 -11.19 -13.35
N ASP A 77 -20.01 -11.87 -12.47
CA ASP A 77 -20.24 -11.77 -11.03
C ASP A 77 -19.68 -10.44 -10.49
N GLN A 78 -20.59 -9.50 -10.24
CA GLN A 78 -20.27 -8.19 -9.70
C GLN A 78 -19.85 -8.22 -8.22
N ASN A 79 -20.08 -9.34 -7.52
CA ASN A 79 -19.71 -9.47 -6.11
C ASN A 79 -18.24 -9.88 -5.90
N SER A 80 -17.56 -10.36 -6.95
CA SER A 80 -16.13 -10.73 -6.88
C SER A 80 -15.28 -9.54 -6.45
N ASP A 81 -14.21 -9.76 -5.68
CA ASP A 81 -13.29 -8.73 -5.18
C ASP A 81 -12.22 -8.32 -6.21
N LEU A 82 -11.93 -9.23 -7.14
CA LEU A 82 -11.04 -9.02 -8.27
C LEU A 82 -11.54 -9.87 -9.46
N LEU A 83 -11.46 -9.28 -10.64
CA LEU A 83 -11.69 -9.95 -11.90
C LEU A 83 -10.36 -10.20 -12.60
N ILE A 84 -10.04 -11.46 -12.91
CA ILE A 84 -8.86 -11.83 -13.71
C ILE A 84 -9.30 -12.10 -15.15
N LEU A 85 -8.67 -11.45 -16.11
CA LEU A 85 -8.76 -11.77 -17.53
C LEU A 85 -7.54 -12.58 -17.95
N TRP A 86 -7.69 -13.90 -18.07
CA TRP A 86 -6.64 -14.83 -18.49
C TRP A 86 -6.81 -15.21 -19.97
N ILE A 87 -6.09 -14.51 -20.84
CA ILE A 87 -6.39 -14.51 -22.28
C ILE A 87 -5.21 -15.01 -23.11
N ASP A 88 -5.41 -16.07 -23.88
CA ASP A 88 -4.51 -16.47 -24.97
C ASP A 88 -4.76 -15.60 -26.20
N SER A 89 -3.83 -14.68 -26.45
CA SER A 89 -3.88 -13.78 -27.61
C SER A 89 -3.68 -14.50 -28.95
N THR A 90 -3.06 -15.69 -28.95
CA THR A 90 -2.79 -16.47 -30.18
C THR A 90 -4.06 -17.03 -30.83
N ARG A 91 -5.19 -17.01 -30.12
CA ARG A 91 -6.52 -17.38 -30.63
C ARG A 91 -7.15 -16.28 -31.50
N TYR A 92 -6.61 -15.05 -31.49
CA TYR A 92 -7.16 -13.89 -32.19
C TYR A 92 -6.38 -13.54 -33.46
N GLN A 93 -6.29 -14.48 -34.41
CA GLN A 93 -5.39 -14.35 -35.58
C GLN A 93 -5.86 -13.34 -36.64
N ASN A 94 -7.17 -13.05 -36.69
CA ASN A 94 -7.78 -12.25 -37.77
C ASN A 94 -8.22 -10.85 -37.32
N ILE A 95 -7.81 -10.41 -36.13
CA ILE A 95 -8.18 -9.09 -35.59
C ILE A 95 -6.96 -8.43 -34.96
N ASP A 96 -7.00 -7.10 -34.85
CA ASP A 96 -6.08 -6.38 -33.97
C ASP A 96 -6.46 -6.67 -32.51
N PHE A 97 -5.75 -7.62 -31.90
CA PHE A 97 -6.00 -8.05 -30.53
C PHE A 97 -5.89 -6.89 -29.54
N ASN A 98 -4.91 -6.00 -29.70
CA ASN A 98 -4.70 -4.89 -28.77
C ASN A 98 -5.87 -3.90 -28.83
N LYS A 99 -6.32 -3.56 -30.04
CA LYS A 99 -7.51 -2.73 -30.19
C LYS A 99 -8.75 -3.41 -29.61
N PHE A 100 -8.97 -4.67 -29.96
CA PHE A 100 -10.11 -5.45 -29.48
C PHE A 100 -10.16 -5.53 -27.95
N ILE A 101 -9.05 -5.87 -27.30
CA ILE A 101 -9.02 -6.05 -25.85
C ILE A 101 -9.17 -4.72 -25.10
N ILE A 102 -8.64 -3.62 -25.64
CA ILE A 102 -8.83 -2.28 -25.09
C ILE A 102 -10.32 -1.91 -25.12
N ASP A 103 -10.98 -2.06 -26.28
CA ASP A 103 -12.42 -1.76 -26.42
C ASP A 103 -13.26 -2.60 -25.44
N ARG A 104 -12.90 -3.88 -25.24
CA ARG A 104 -13.58 -4.77 -24.27
C ARG A 104 -13.35 -4.35 -22.82
N ILE A 105 -12.15 -3.90 -22.47
CA ILE A 105 -11.83 -3.42 -21.12
C ILE A 105 -12.51 -2.08 -20.84
N GLU A 106 -12.61 -1.19 -21.82
CA GLU A 106 -13.38 0.06 -21.67
C GLU A 106 -14.86 -0.21 -21.41
N TYR A 107 -15.44 -1.23 -22.05
CA TYR A 107 -16.79 -1.68 -21.73
C TYR A 107 -16.85 -2.27 -20.31
N LEU A 108 -15.94 -3.17 -19.98
CA LEU A 108 -15.90 -3.88 -18.70
C LEU A 108 -15.76 -2.93 -17.51
N THR A 109 -14.91 -1.91 -17.61
CA THR A 109 -14.71 -0.88 -16.57
C THR A 109 -15.96 -0.01 -16.33
N LYS A 110 -16.92 0.01 -17.26
CA LYS A 110 -18.22 0.68 -17.06
C LYS A 110 -19.22 -0.18 -16.28
N ILE A 111 -19.09 -1.51 -16.35
CA ILE A 111 -20.03 -2.46 -15.73
C ILE A 111 -19.47 -3.17 -14.50
N TYR A 112 -18.18 -3.01 -14.23
CA TYR A 112 -17.47 -3.58 -13.08
C TYR A 112 -16.67 -2.49 -12.36
N SER A 113 -16.98 -2.29 -11.07
CA SER A 113 -16.44 -1.17 -10.28
C SER A 113 -15.14 -1.47 -9.53
N LYS A 114 -14.78 -2.75 -9.37
CA LYS A 114 -13.56 -3.16 -8.67
C LYS A 114 -12.37 -3.33 -9.63
N LYS A 115 -11.23 -3.83 -9.13
CA LYS A 115 -10.00 -3.98 -9.91
C LYS A 115 -10.08 -5.13 -10.90
N ILE A 116 -9.49 -4.91 -12.07
CA ILE A 116 -9.36 -5.90 -13.14
C ILE A 116 -7.87 -6.20 -13.33
N LEU A 117 -7.48 -7.47 -13.27
CA LEU A 117 -6.13 -7.94 -13.59
C LEU A 117 -6.16 -8.65 -14.94
N ILE A 118 -5.53 -8.08 -15.96
CA ILE A 118 -5.38 -8.73 -17.25
C ILE A 118 -4.00 -9.36 -17.41
N ILE A 119 -3.99 -10.59 -17.89
CA ILE A 119 -2.80 -11.39 -18.11
C ILE A 119 -2.85 -11.93 -19.54
N PRO A 120 -2.28 -11.20 -20.51
CA PRO A 120 -2.22 -11.66 -21.89
C PRO A 120 -1.10 -12.70 -22.05
N PHE A 121 -1.45 -13.86 -22.59
CA PHE A 121 -0.49 -14.87 -23.02
C PHE A 121 -0.04 -14.58 -24.45
N GLU A 122 1.28 -14.62 -24.68
CA GLU A 122 1.99 -14.37 -25.95
C GLU A 122 1.92 -12.95 -26.53
N THR A 123 1.37 -11.97 -25.81
CA THR A 123 1.48 -10.56 -26.21
C THR A 123 1.73 -9.65 -25.02
N ASN A 124 2.18 -8.43 -25.31
CA ASN A 124 2.33 -7.38 -24.33
C ASN A 124 1.24 -6.34 -24.50
N LEU A 125 0.69 -5.93 -23.37
CA LEU A 125 -0.35 -4.93 -23.30
C LEU A 125 0.07 -3.79 -22.39
N THR A 126 -0.38 -2.59 -22.70
CA THR A 126 -0.23 -1.41 -21.85
C THR A 126 -1.59 -0.71 -21.85
N ILE A 127 -2.13 -0.48 -20.66
CA ILE A 127 -3.43 0.17 -20.47
C ILE A 127 -3.25 1.23 -19.41
N GLU A 128 -3.57 2.47 -19.76
CA GLU A 128 -3.57 3.60 -18.84
C GLU A 128 -4.95 3.73 -18.20
N ASN A 129 -5.23 2.87 -17.21
CA ASN A 129 -6.47 2.95 -16.45
C ASN A 129 -6.20 2.58 -14.99
N SER A 130 -6.63 3.44 -14.06
CA SER A 130 -6.35 3.26 -12.63
C SER A 130 -6.98 1.98 -12.06
N SER A 131 -8.08 1.49 -12.64
CA SER A 131 -8.82 0.28 -12.25
C SER A 131 -8.31 -1.01 -12.90
N VAL A 132 -7.41 -0.91 -13.87
CA VAL A 132 -6.87 -2.05 -14.61
C VAL A 132 -5.39 -2.23 -14.29
N VAL A 133 -5.02 -3.47 -13.98
CA VAL A 133 -3.64 -3.89 -13.77
C VAL A 133 -3.27 -4.85 -14.89
N VAL A 134 -2.16 -4.58 -15.57
CA VAL A 134 -1.65 -5.46 -16.62
C VAL A 134 -0.47 -6.25 -16.08
N TYR A 135 -0.54 -7.58 -16.17
CA TYR A 135 0.57 -8.48 -15.88
C TYR A 135 1.08 -9.12 -17.17
N ASN A 136 2.21 -8.62 -17.68
CA ASN A 136 2.86 -9.18 -18.86
C ASN A 136 3.81 -10.33 -18.48
N LEU A 137 3.67 -11.49 -19.14
CA LEU A 137 4.44 -12.70 -18.85
C LEU A 137 5.90 -12.69 -19.33
N ASN A 138 6.37 -11.61 -19.97
CA ASN A 138 7.73 -11.48 -20.51
C ASN A 138 8.83 -11.81 -19.50
N LYS A 139 8.68 -11.38 -18.24
CA LYS A 139 9.67 -11.63 -17.19
C LYS A 139 9.92 -13.12 -17.03
N ILE A 140 8.84 -13.91 -17.01
CA ILE A 140 8.90 -15.37 -16.86
C ILE A 140 9.36 -16.02 -18.17
N LYS A 141 8.86 -15.54 -19.31
CA LYS A 141 9.29 -16.01 -20.63
C LYS A 141 10.80 -15.85 -20.83
N HIS A 142 11.36 -14.69 -20.50
CA HIS A 142 12.80 -14.46 -20.59
C HIS A 142 13.59 -15.27 -19.56
N PHE A 143 13.06 -15.45 -18.35
CA PHE A 143 13.71 -16.24 -17.31
C PHE A 143 13.82 -17.72 -17.67
N LEU A 144 12.76 -18.30 -18.25
CA LEU A 144 12.71 -19.72 -18.62
C LEU A 144 13.24 -20.01 -20.02
N ASN A 145 13.26 -19.03 -20.92
CA ASN A 145 13.66 -19.19 -22.32
C ASN A 145 12.93 -20.38 -22.97
N ASP A 146 13.64 -21.40 -23.46
CA ASP A 146 13.08 -22.58 -24.12
C ASP A 146 12.21 -23.44 -23.20
N ASP A 147 12.39 -23.33 -21.87
CA ASP A 147 11.59 -24.04 -20.87
C ASP A 147 10.21 -23.38 -20.62
N TYR A 148 9.85 -22.30 -21.30
CA TYR A 148 8.59 -21.58 -21.07
C TYR A 148 7.37 -22.36 -21.58
N LEU A 149 7.46 -23.00 -22.75
CA LEU A 149 6.36 -23.73 -23.38
C LEU A 149 6.58 -25.24 -23.38
N ASP A 150 5.49 -26.00 -23.27
CA ASP A 150 5.45 -27.43 -23.56
C ASP A 150 4.21 -27.75 -24.41
N LEU A 151 4.38 -27.69 -25.73
CA LEU A 151 3.30 -27.91 -26.70
C LEU A 151 2.69 -29.32 -26.62
N ARG A 152 3.38 -30.28 -26.00
CA ARG A 152 2.87 -31.65 -25.83
C ARG A 152 1.72 -31.70 -24.83
N LEU A 153 1.69 -30.77 -23.86
CA LEU A 153 0.67 -30.72 -22.82
C LEU A 153 -0.68 -30.18 -23.32
N GLU A 154 -0.66 -29.32 -24.34
CA GLU A 154 -1.84 -28.59 -24.81
C GLU A 154 -3.06 -29.51 -25.05
N LYS A 155 -2.84 -30.65 -25.70
CA LYS A 155 -3.90 -31.63 -26.02
C LYS A 155 -4.59 -32.23 -24.78
N PHE A 156 -3.91 -32.27 -23.64
CA PHE A 156 -4.38 -32.94 -22.42
C PHE A 156 -4.76 -31.97 -21.31
N SER A 157 -4.13 -30.80 -21.29
CA SER A 157 -4.20 -29.86 -20.18
C SER A 157 -4.87 -28.54 -20.54
N GLY A 158 -5.16 -28.31 -21.83
CA GLY A 158 -5.72 -27.06 -22.33
C GLY A 158 -4.77 -25.87 -22.21
N THR A 159 -3.46 -26.11 -21.98
CA THR A 159 -2.44 -25.07 -21.95
C THR A 159 -1.12 -25.46 -22.60
N LYS A 160 -0.48 -24.46 -23.23
CA LYS A 160 0.87 -24.56 -23.82
C LYS A 160 1.99 -24.28 -22.82
N LEU A 161 1.68 -23.83 -21.61
CA LEU A 161 2.67 -23.48 -20.59
C LEU A 161 3.33 -24.74 -20.03
N SER A 162 4.66 -24.70 -19.88
CA SER A 162 5.38 -25.77 -19.20
C SER A 162 5.03 -25.82 -17.71
N SER A 163 5.30 -26.95 -17.05
CA SER A 163 5.13 -27.05 -15.60
C SER A 163 6.02 -26.06 -14.82
N LYS A 164 7.18 -25.65 -15.36
CA LYS A 164 8.03 -24.63 -14.75
C LYS A 164 7.38 -23.26 -14.85
N ALA A 165 6.85 -22.92 -16.03
CA ALA A 165 6.17 -21.64 -16.27
C ALA A 165 4.93 -21.50 -15.38
N LEU A 166 4.12 -22.56 -15.24
CA LEU A 166 2.96 -22.56 -14.35
C LEU A 166 3.33 -22.24 -12.89
N ILE A 167 4.43 -22.81 -12.37
CA ILE A 167 4.89 -22.55 -11.01
C ILE A 167 5.35 -21.10 -10.84
N GLU A 168 6.16 -20.58 -11.77
CA GLU A 168 6.64 -19.20 -11.69
C GLU A 168 5.48 -18.19 -11.84
N ILE A 169 4.49 -18.47 -12.69
CA ILE A 169 3.29 -17.64 -12.84
C ILE A 169 2.46 -17.67 -11.56
N SER A 170 2.21 -18.87 -10.99
CA SER A 170 1.51 -18.98 -9.70
C SER A 170 2.25 -18.27 -8.58
N LYS A 171 3.58 -18.34 -8.55
CA LYS A 171 4.40 -17.66 -7.55
C LYS A 171 4.26 -16.14 -7.67
N ASP A 172 4.41 -15.59 -8.87
CA ASP A 172 4.35 -14.15 -9.11
C ASP A 172 2.91 -13.60 -8.91
N LEU A 173 1.89 -14.35 -9.32
CA LEU A 173 0.49 -14.01 -9.05
C LEU A 173 0.16 -14.04 -7.55
N GLY A 174 0.51 -15.14 -6.88
CA GLY A 174 0.14 -15.40 -5.49
C GLY A 174 0.92 -14.56 -4.48
N LEU A 175 2.16 -14.18 -4.81
CA LEU A 175 2.98 -13.33 -3.96
C LEU A 175 2.87 -11.86 -4.32
N ASN A 176 2.93 -11.49 -5.61
CA ASN A 176 3.09 -10.09 -6.01
C ASN A 176 1.76 -9.45 -6.44
N TYR A 177 1.11 -9.97 -7.49
CA TYR A 177 -0.03 -9.26 -8.09
C TYR A 177 -1.30 -9.32 -7.23
N ILE A 178 -1.77 -10.52 -6.88
CA ILE A 178 -3.04 -10.67 -6.15
C ILE A 178 -2.98 -9.96 -4.79
N PRO A 179 -1.94 -10.16 -3.95
CA PRO A 179 -1.88 -9.47 -2.65
C PRO A 179 -1.74 -7.96 -2.77
N SER A 180 -0.98 -7.43 -3.74
CA SER A 180 -0.85 -5.97 -3.94
C SER A 180 -2.13 -5.31 -4.47
N ILE A 181 -3.04 -6.07 -5.08
CA ILE A 181 -4.35 -5.58 -5.51
C ILE A 181 -5.34 -5.60 -4.34
N LEU A 182 -5.39 -6.71 -3.60
CA LEU A 182 -6.44 -6.98 -2.61
C LEU A 182 -6.12 -6.43 -1.21
N LEU A 183 -4.84 -6.29 -0.86
CA LEU A 183 -4.41 -5.87 0.48
C LEU A 183 -3.69 -4.52 0.44
N PRO A 184 -3.68 -3.76 1.55
CA PRO A 184 -2.90 -2.54 1.66
C PRO A 184 -1.40 -2.81 1.45
N ASN A 185 -0.68 -1.94 0.74
CA ASN A 185 0.76 -2.14 0.52
C ASN A 185 1.62 -2.00 1.79
N ILE A 186 2.78 -2.65 1.80
CA ILE A 186 3.84 -2.39 2.77
C ILE A 186 4.42 -0.99 2.50
N LYS A 187 4.77 -0.28 3.57
CA LYS A 187 5.29 1.09 3.50
C LYS A 187 6.67 1.22 4.13
N ALA A 188 6.96 0.42 5.17
CA ALA A 188 8.21 0.48 5.89
C ALA A 188 8.81 -0.91 6.09
N LEU A 189 10.13 -0.97 5.98
CA LEU A 189 10.94 -2.15 6.23
C LEU A 189 11.89 -1.81 7.38
N ILE A 190 11.82 -2.60 8.44
CA ILE A 190 12.62 -2.43 9.63
C ILE A 190 13.58 -3.61 9.71
N PHE A 191 14.87 -3.33 9.60
CA PHE A 191 15.92 -4.35 9.58
C PHE A 191 16.67 -4.38 10.92
N ASP A 192 17.01 -5.59 11.35
CA ASP A 192 18.17 -5.80 12.20
C ASP A 192 19.49 -5.59 11.42
N LEU A 193 20.63 -5.52 12.13
CA LEU A 193 21.95 -5.36 11.53
C LEU A 193 22.75 -6.67 11.51
N ASP A 194 23.08 -7.19 12.69
CA ASP A 194 24.01 -8.29 12.89
C ASP A 194 23.44 -9.58 12.26
N ASN A 195 24.24 -10.31 11.50
CA ASN A 195 23.83 -11.51 10.73
C ASN A 195 22.64 -11.33 9.76
N THR A 196 22.11 -10.11 9.63
CA THR A 196 20.97 -9.77 8.77
C THR A 196 21.41 -8.99 7.54
N LEU A 197 22.14 -7.88 7.73
CA LEU A 197 22.62 -7.03 6.64
C LEU A 197 24.10 -7.25 6.30
N TYR A 198 24.82 -7.93 7.17
CA TYR A 198 26.17 -8.45 7.01
C TYR A 198 26.32 -9.67 7.91
N LYS A 199 27.41 -10.41 7.76
CA LYS A 199 27.72 -11.53 8.66
C LYS A 199 28.69 -11.07 9.75
N GLY A 200 28.42 -11.51 10.98
CA GLY A 200 29.17 -11.11 12.18
C GLY A 200 28.33 -10.25 13.13
N VAL A 201 28.88 -10.03 14.31
CA VAL A 201 28.27 -9.26 15.41
C VAL A 201 29.17 -8.07 15.71
N LEU A 202 28.68 -6.85 15.47
CA LEU A 202 29.50 -5.63 15.55
C LEU A 202 30.18 -5.44 16.92
N GLY A 203 29.47 -5.76 18.00
CA GLY A 203 30.00 -5.64 19.36
C GLY A 203 31.21 -6.55 19.62
N GLU A 204 31.22 -7.73 19.00
CA GLU A 204 32.21 -8.79 19.20
C GLU A 204 33.33 -8.71 18.16
N ASP A 205 32.97 -8.72 16.87
CA ASP A 205 33.90 -8.80 15.73
C ASP A 205 34.54 -7.46 15.38
N LYS A 206 33.99 -6.35 15.91
CA LYS A 206 34.35 -4.97 15.57
C LYS A 206 34.18 -4.66 14.08
N ILE A 207 34.33 -3.39 13.71
CA ILE A 207 33.98 -2.87 12.37
C ILE A 207 34.68 -3.63 11.23
N TYR A 208 35.96 -4.00 11.39
CA TYR A 208 36.75 -4.67 10.35
C TYR A 208 36.56 -6.19 10.33
N GLY A 209 36.02 -6.79 11.39
CA GLY A 209 35.70 -8.23 11.43
C GLY A 209 34.39 -8.58 10.71
N LEU A 210 33.53 -7.59 10.45
CA LEU A 210 32.26 -7.80 9.75
C LEU A 210 32.46 -8.19 8.28
N GLU A 211 31.82 -9.29 7.88
CA GLU A 211 31.93 -9.84 6.53
C GLU A 211 30.75 -9.40 5.65
N LEU A 212 31.06 -8.64 4.59
CA LEU A 212 30.10 -8.32 3.53
C LEU A 212 30.23 -9.33 2.38
N THR A 213 29.50 -10.44 2.47
CA THR A 213 29.42 -11.41 1.37
C THR A 213 28.78 -10.78 0.12
N ASN A 214 28.98 -11.38 -1.06
CA ASN A 214 28.31 -10.95 -2.28
C ASN A 214 26.77 -10.94 -2.16
N ALA A 215 26.19 -11.92 -1.45
CA ALA A 215 24.74 -12.00 -1.25
C ALA A 215 24.22 -10.85 -0.36
N HIS A 216 24.91 -10.54 0.73
CA HIS A 216 24.61 -9.37 1.58
C HIS A 216 24.76 -8.05 0.82
N LYS A 217 25.77 -7.93 -0.06
CA LYS A 217 25.93 -6.76 -0.93
C LYS A 217 24.71 -6.57 -1.85
N LEU A 218 24.30 -7.62 -2.55
CA LEU A 218 23.10 -7.59 -3.41
C LEU A 218 21.81 -7.30 -2.63
N LEU A 219 21.72 -7.79 -1.38
CA LEU A 219 20.61 -7.47 -0.48
C LEU A 219 20.58 -5.99 -0.14
N GLN A 220 21.72 -5.41 0.27
CA GLN A 220 21.83 -3.99 0.57
C GLN A 220 21.54 -3.12 -0.67
N GLU A 221 22.04 -3.49 -1.85
CA GLU A 221 21.73 -2.79 -3.11
C GLU A 221 20.23 -2.78 -3.39
N HIS A 222 19.55 -3.92 -3.19
CA HIS A 222 18.10 -3.99 -3.36
C HIS A 222 17.35 -3.15 -2.32
N ILE A 223 17.82 -3.08 -1.07
CA ILE A 223 17.23 -2.20 -0.05
C ILE A 223 17.37 -0.72 -0.46
N VAL A 224 18.50 -0.33 -1.05
CA VAL A 224 18.71 1.01 -1.60
C VAL A 224 17.73 1.29 -2.75
N GLU A 225 17.48 0.33 -3.64
CA GLU A 225 16.45 0.45 -4.68
C GLU A 225 15.06 0.68 -4.09
N LEU A 226 14.69 -0.08 -3.05
CA LEU A 226 13.41 0.08 -2.35
C LEU A 226 13.30 1.46 -1.70
N SER A 227 14.37 1.97 -1.10
CA SER A 227 14.43 3.35 -0.57
C SER A 227 14.13 4.38 -1.68
N LYS A 228 14.75 4.23 -2.85
CA LYS A 228 14.53 5.10 -4.03
C LYS A 228 13.12 4.97 -4.60
N GLN A 229 12.49 3.80 -4.46
CA GLN A 229 11.09 3.59 -4.80
C GLN A 229 10.14 4.20 -3.75
N GLY A 230 10.63 4.75 -2.64
CA GLY A 230 9.82 5.45 -1.64
C GLY A 230 9.29 4.55 -0.51
N PHE A 231 9.93 3.41 -0.26
CA PHE A 231 9.76 2.66 0.98
C PHE A 231 10.57 3.31 2.10
N PHE A 232 10.02 3.35 3.32
CA PHE A 232 10.79 3.77 4.49
C PHE A 232 11.71 2.63 4.93
N ILE A 233 13.02 2.87 4.85
CA ILE A 233 14.03 1.93 5.35
C ILE A 233 14.42 2.35 6.75
N CYS A 234 14.24 1.45 7.71
CA CYS A 234 14.46 1.70 9.12
C CYS A 234 15.34 0.61 9.74
N LEU A 235 15.99 0.93 10.87
CA LEU A 235 16.81 -0.02 11.63
C LEU A 235 16.26 -0.16 13.05
N ALA A 236 16.17 -1.39 13.54
CA ALA A 236 15.88 -1.71 14.94
C ALA A 236 16.83 -2.81 15.40
N SER A 237 17.96 -2.41 15.98
CA SER A 237 19.07 -3.32 16.28
C SER A 237 19.55 -3.19 17.73
N LYS A 238 20.01 -4.31 18.30
CA LYS A 238 20.56 -4.36 19.66
C LYS A 238 22.08 -4.17 19.63
N ASN A 239 22.50 -2.92 19.49
CA ASN A 239 23.90 -2.52 19.52
C ASN A 239 24.09 -1.21 20.29
N GLU A 240 25.35 -0.81 20.47
CA GLU A 240 25.71 0.56 20.82
C GLU A 240 25.56 1.48 19.60
N GLU A 241 24.82 2.58 19.76
CA GLU A 241 24.53 3.50 18.66
C GLU A 241 25.80 4.12 18.06
N GLN A 242 26.77 4.45 18.91
CA GLN A 242 28.03 5.07 18.49
C GLN A 242 28.83 4.13 17.56
N ASP A 243 28.90 2.85 17.90
CA ASP A 243 29.62 1.83 17.13
C ASP A 243 28.98 1.65 15.74
N VAL A 244 27.64 1.64 15.67
CA VAL A 244 26.93 1.52 14.39
C VAL A 244 27.15 2.76 13.51
N ILE A 245 27.10 3.96 14.10
CA ILE A 245 27.38 5.20 13.36
C ILE A 245 28.82 5.19 12.84
N GLU A 246 29.78 4.75 13.65
CA GLU A 246 31.18 4.62 13.25
C GLU A 246 31.36 3.57 12.15
N MET A 247 30.68 2.42 12.25
CA MET A 247 30.67 1.39 11.22
C MET A 247 30.21 1.95 9.87
N PHE A 248 29.08 2.66 9.80
CA PHE A 248 28.61 3.27 8.55
C PHE A 248 29.56 4.38 8.04
N LYS A 249 30.26 5.09 8.93
CA LYS A 249 31.27 6.06 8.52
C LYS A 249 32.50 5.38 7.90
N THR A 250 32.94 4.27 8.47
CA THR A 250 34.17 3.57 8.08
C THR A 250 33.97 2.61 6.91
N ARG A 251 32.89 1.82 6.90
CA ARG A 251 32.56 0.82 5.88
C ARG A 251 31.93 1.43 4.64
N LYS A 252 32.76 2.10 3.83
CA LYS A 252 32.35 2.68 2.53
C LYS A 252 32.06 1.64 1.45
N ASP A 253 32.44 0.39 1.68
CA ASP A 253 32.13 -0.76 0.84
C ASP A 253 30.66 -1.21 0.93
N PHE A 254 29.93 -0.82 1.99
CA PHE A 254 28.52 -1.17 2.19
C PHE A 254 27.64 -0.34 1.23
N PRO A 255 26.82 -0.97 0.37
CA PRO A 255 25.89 -0.22 -0.47
C PRO A 255 24.84 0.57 0.33
N LEU A 256 24.35 -0.01 1.43
CA LEU A 256 23.42 0.67 2.32
C LEU A 256 24.19 1.66 3.21
N GLN A 257 23.70 2.89 3.30
CA GLN A 257 24.35 3.99 4.00
C GLN A 257 23.31 4.77 4.80
N LEU A 258 23.73 5.52 5.82
CA LEU A 258 22.82 6.24 6.73
C LEU A 258 21.86 7.21 6.01
N GLU A 259 22.24 7.75 4.85
CA GLU A 259 21.38 8.61 4.01
C GLU A 259 20.16 7.87 3.45
N HIS A 260 20.24 6.55 3.27
CA HIS A 260 19.14 5.71 2.83
C HIS A 260 18.19 5.35 3.98
N ILE A 261 18.60 5.58 5.23
CA ILE A 261 17.85 5.23 6.43
C ILE A 261 16.95 6.39 6.86
N THR A 262 15.64 6.11 6.89
CA THR A 262 14.60 7.05 7.29
C THR A 262 14.66 7.34 8.80
N LYS A 263 14.68 6.27 9.60
CA LYS A 263 14.78 6.32 11.07
C LYS A 263 15.47 5.05 11.57
N TYR A 264 16.33 5.17 12.56
CA TYR A 264 16.91 4.03 13.25
C TYR A 264 16.66 4.14 14.75
N TYR A 265 16.62 2.99 15.41
CA TYR A 265 16.65 2.87 16.86
C TYR A 265 17.66 1.78 17.20
N ILE A 266 18.78 2.19 17.78
CA ILE A 266 19.91 1.31 18.07
C ILE A 266 20.16 1.39 19.56
N SER A 267 19.81 0.33 20.28
CA SER A 267 19.99 0.25 21.73
C SER A 267 19.72 -1.16 22.22
N TRP A 268 20.12 -1.47 23.45
CA TRP A 268 19.81 -2.74 24.12
C TRP A 268 18.35 -2.91 24.59
N LYS A 269 17.45 -1.99 24.24
CA LYS A 269 16.02 -2.11 24.55
C LYS A 269 15.34 -3.14 23.65
N GLU A 270 14.14 -3.56 24.05
CA GLU A 270 13.29 -4.44 23.24
C GLU A 270 12.98 -3.83 21.87
N LYS A 271 13.09 -4.64 20.80
CA LYS A 271 12.84 -4.18 19.43
C LYS A 271 11.38 -3.79 19.22
N SER A 272 10.42 -4.37 19.94
CA SER A 272 9.00 -3.97 19.85
C SER A 272 8.76 -2.52 20.25
N LYS A 273 9.45 -2.03 21.29
CA LYS A 273 9.43 -0.60 21.67
C LYS A 273 10.05 0.28 20.58
N ALA A 274 11.17 -0.15 19.98
CA ALA A 274 11.78 0.54 18.85
C ALA A 274 10.81 0.66 17.65
N VAL A 275 10.16 -0.45 17.29
CA VAL A 275 9.17 -0.50 16.21
C VAL A 275 7.98 0.41 16.51
N SER A 276 7.48 0.44 17.75
CA SER A 276 6.42 1.37 18.18
C SER A 276 6.78 2.84 17.91
N GLU A 277 7.99 3.24 18.30
CA GLU A 277 8.47 4.62 18.11
C GLU A 277 8.68 4.94 16.62
N ILE A 278 9.20 3.99 15.83
CA ILE A 278 9.32 4.13 14.37
C ILE A 278 7.95 4.31 13.73
N ILE A 279 6.95 3.51 14.12
CA ILE A 279 5.59 3.58 13.56
C ILE A 279 4.93 4.92 13.87
N LYS A 280 5.07 5.42 15.11
CA LYS A 280 4.60 6.76 15.51
C LYS A 280 5.28 7.86 14.68
N PHE A 281 6.60 7.78 14.54
CA PHE A 281 7.38 8.74 13.75
C PHE A 281 6.96 8.76 12.27
N LEU A 282 6.74 7.58 11.67
CA LEU A 282 6.31 7.45 10.27
C LEU A 282 4.82 7.73 10.06
N ASN A 283 4.04 7.74 11.14
CA ASN A 283 2.58 7.85 11.13
C ASN A 283 1.90 6.82 10.19
N ILE A 284 2.28 5.54 10.33
CA ILE A 284 1.72 4.42 9.56
C ILE A 284 1.07 3.39 10.50
N GLY A 285 0.34 2.43 9.95
CA GLY A 285 -0.15 1.29 10.71
C GLY A 285 0.92 0.20 10.83
N ILE A 286 0.94 -0.53 11.95
CA ILE A 286 1.76 -1.74 12.16
C ILE A 286 1.53 -2.77 11.04
N ASP A 287 0.32 -2.79 10.46
CA ASP A 287 -0.05 -3.69 9.40
C ASP A 287 0.67 -3.42 8.06
N SER A 288 1.30 -2.25 7.93
CA SER A 288 2.06 -1.77 6.77
C SER A 288 3.59 -1.88 6.98
N VAL A 289 4.03 -2.53 8.06
CA VAL A 289 5.44 -2.71 8.43
C VAL A 289 5.87 -4.15 8.16
N LEU A 290 7.04 -4.30 7.56
CA LEU A 290 7.76 -5.56 7.44
C LEU A 290 9.00 -5.52 8.36
N PHE A 291 9.10 -6.46 9.28
CA PHE A 291 10.22 -6.61 10.21
C PHE A 291 11.14 -7.74 9.75
N ILE A 292 12.44 -7.49 9.65
CA ILE A 292 13.42 -8.45 9.11
C ILE A 292 14.51 -8.63 10.14
N ASP A 293 14.67 -9.86 10.62
CA ASP A 293 15.58 -10.23 11.70
C ASP A 293 16.00 -11.70 11.53
N ASP A 294 17.26 -12.03 11.81
CA ASP A 294 17.74 -13.41 11.78
C ASP A 294 17.31 -14.19 13.03
N ASN A 295 17.07 -13.48 14.13
CA ASN A 295 16.77 -14.06 15.43
C ASN A 295 15.27 -14.35 15.59
N MET A 296 14.92 -15.63 15.56
CA MET A 296 13.54 -16.09 15.80
C MET A 296 12.98 -15.67 17.17
N GLY A 297 13.82 -15.51 18.18
CA GLY A 297 13.39 -15.01 19.50
C GLY A 297 12.89 -13.58 19.46
N GLU A 298 13.56 -12.70 18.70
CA GLU A 298 13.12 -11.32 18.48
C GLU A 298 11.82 -11.28 17.68
N ILE A 299 11.68 -12.13 16.65
CA ILE A 299 10.44 -12.24 15.88
C ILE A 299 9.27 -12.71 16.75
N ILE A 300 9.46 -13.73 17.59
CA ILE A 300 8.41 -14.22 18.50
C ILE A 300 8.03 -13.14 19.51
N SER A 301 9.00 -12.44 20.10
CA SER A 301 8.74 -11.32 20.99
C SER A 301 7.95 -10.22 20.29
N MET A 302 8.29 -9.91 19.03
CA MET A 302 7.58 -8.93 18.22
C MET A 302 6.14 -9.36 17.94
N LEU A 303 5.90 -10.64 17.65
CA LEU A 303 4.56 -11.18 17.41
C LEU A 303 3.68 -11.19 18.66
N ASN A 304 4.26 -11.34 19.86
CA ASN A 304 3.52 -11.25 21.12
C ASN A 304 2.96 -9.84 21.33
N ASP A 305 3.78 -8.81 21.08
CA ASP A 305 3.36 -7.41 21.23
C ASP A 305 2.50 -6.93 20.05
N TYR A 306 2.80 -7.43 18.85
CA TYR A 306 2.16 -7.02 17.59
C TYR A 306 1.80 -8.25 16.72
N PRO A 307 0.69 -8.96 17.01
CA PRO A 307 0.32 -10.17 16.28
C PRO A 307 0.08 -9.98 14.77
N SER A 308 -0.19 -8.75 14.34
CA SER A 308 -0.45 -8.40 12.93
C SER A 308 0.77 -7.89 12.17
N ILE A 309 1.95 -7.82 12.79
CA ILE A 309 3.18 -7.42 12.11
C ILE A 309 3.59 -8.47 11.08
N LYS A 310 4.19 -8.02 9.99
CA LYS A 310 4.71 -8.88 8.93
C LYS A 310 6.19 -9.07 9.19
N TYR A 311 6.71 -10.25 8.87
CA TYR A 311 8.12 -10.53 9.12
C TYR A 311 8.77 -11.39 8.04
N ILE A 312 10.09 -11.24 7.93
CA ILE A 312 10.98 -12.16 7.23
C ILE A 312 11.97 -12.68 8.27
N VAL A 313 12.13 -14.00 8.33
CA VAL A 313 13.25 -14.60 9.07
C VAL A 313 14.47 -14.49 8.17
N ALA A 314 15.40 -13.60 8.48
CA ALA A 314 16.64 -13.49 7.73
C ALA A 314 17.45 -14.78 7.90
N LYS A 315 18.09 -15.21 6.82
CA LYS A 315 18.89 -16.44 6.79
C LYS A 315 20.36 -16.08 6.63
N ASN A 316 21.23 -16.88 7.26
CA ASN A 316 22.69 -16.79 7.10
C ASN A 316 23.12 -16.73 5.62
N LYS A 317 22.38 -17.45 4.76
CA LYS A 317 22.45 -17.34 3.31
C LYS A 317 21.60 -16.16 2.83
N ALA A 318 22.20 -14.99 2.74
CA ALA A 318 21.50 -13.76 2.39
C ALA A 318 20.85 -13.77 0.99
N ASP A 319 21.23 -14.69 0.10
CA ASP A 319 20.56 -14.89 -1.20
C ASP A 319 19.12 -15.38 -1.03
N ILE A 320 18.87 -16.18 0.01
CA ILE A 320 17.52 -16.62 0.39
C ILE A 320 16.74 -15.41 0.90
N THR A 321 17.29 -14.64 1.84
CA THR A 321 16.65 -13.41 2.37
C THR A 321 16.32 -12.43 1.25
N LEU A 322 17.25 -12.24 0.30
CA LEU A 322 17.04 -11.41 -0.89
C LEU A 322 15.90 -11.93 -1.78
N ASN A 323 15.84 -13.24 -2.00
CA ASN A 323 14.77 -13.87 -2.79
C ASN A 323 13.40 -13.74 -2.10
N VAL A 324 13.35 -13.91 -0.77
CA VAL A 324 12.14 -13.67 0.03
C VAL A 324 11.73 -12.21 -0.11
N LEU A 325 12.63 -11.26 0.12
CA LEU A 325 12.34 -9.83 0.08
C LEU A 325 11.84 -9.36 -1.30
N LYS A 326 12.46 -9.83 -2.38
CA LYS A 326 12.06 -9.53 -3.76
C LYS A 326 10.66 -10.01 -4.13
N ASN A 327 10.17 -11.04 -3.44
CA ASN A 327 8.89 -11.66 -3.70
C ASN A 327 7.98 -11.60 -2.46
N TYR A 328 8.27 -10.72 -1.51
CA TYR A 328 7.46 -10.65 -0.29
C TYR A 328 6.10 -10.03 -0.65
N PRO A 329 4.97 -10.61 -0.19
CA PRO A 329 3.66 -10.10 -0.54
C PRO A 329 3.46 -8.63 -0.22
N ARG A 330 2.74 -7.91 -1.11
CA ARG A 330 2.35 -6.49 -0.94
C ARG A 330 3.51 -5.49 -1.09
N MET A 331 4.64 -5.93 -1.64
CA MET A 331 5.78 -5.08 -2.01
C MET A 331 5.66 -4.52 -3.43
N LEU A 332 4.93 -5.19 -4.33
CA LEU A 332 4.77 -4.70 -5.70
C LEU A 332 3.92 -3.41 -5.71
N LYS A 333 4.52 -2.31 -6.18
CA LYS A 333 3.82 -1.03 -6.40
C LYS A 333 3.21 -0.99 -7.80
N LEU A 334 1.90 -1.18 -7.88
CA LEU A 334 1.16 -1.22 -9.16
C LEU A 334 1.04 0.15 -9.85
N ASN A 335 1.06 1.24 -9.08
CA ASN A 335 1.03 2.62 -9.59
C ASN A 335 2.15 3.41 -8.93
N ILE A 336 3.28 3.57 -9.62
CA ILE A 336 4.35 4.48 -9.22
C ILE A 336 3.94 5.88 -9.68
N LYS A 337 3.26 6.64 -8.80
CA LYS A 337 2.91 8.05 -9.06
C LYS A 337 3.93 8.99 -8.41
N ASP A 338 3.93 10.24 -8.86
CA ASP A 338 4.84 11.34 -8.43
C ASP A 338 4.97 11.55 -6.91
N GLU A 339 4.05 11.04 -6.08
CA GLU A 339 4.17 11.03 -4.63
C GLU A 339 5.44 10.34 -4.09
N ASP A 340 5.94 9.30 -4.79
CA ASP A 340 7.08 8.54 -4.29
C ASP A 340 8.40 9.32 -4.42
N LYS A 341 8.50 10.26 -5.39
CA LYS A 341 9.62 11.22 -5.47
C LYS A 341 9.56 12.32 -4.41
N ILE A 342 8.37 12.64 -3.89
CA ILE A 342 8.16 13.66 -2.85
C ILE A 342 8.53 13.10 -1.45
N ARG A 343 8.42 11.79 -1.24
CA ARG A 343 8.64 11.12 0.08
C ARG A 343 10.05 11.20 0.66
N SER A 344 11.08 11.21 -0.19
CA SER A 344 12.46 11.41 0.28
C SER A 344 12.67 12.82 0.85
N LYS A 345 12.06 13.85 0.22
CA LYS A 345 12.09 15.24 0.70
C LYS A 345 11.28 15.45 1.99
N ASP A 346 10.13 14.77 2.12
CA ASP A 346 9.30 14.82 3.34
C ASP A 346 10.04 14.33 4.59
N THR A 347 10.97 13.38 4.45
CA THR A 347 11.72 12.82 5.59
C THR A 347 12.75 13.82 6.13
N GLN A 348 13.46 14.55 5.26
CA GLN A 348 14.35 15.63 5.66
C GLN A 348 13.57 16.80 6.28
N ALA A 349 12.43 17.14 5.70
CA ALA A 349 11.51 18.13 6.27
C ALA A 349 11.01 17.71 7.67
N ASN A 350 10.66 16.44 7.88
CA ASN A 350 10.23 15.93 9.19
C ASN A 350 11.35 15.99 10.25
N LYS A 351 12.60 15.69 9.90
CA LYS A 351 13.74 15.87 10.82
C LYS A 351 13.94 17.34 11.21
N GLN A 352 13.81 18.27 10.26
CA GLN A 352 13.84 19.71 10.55
C GLN A 352 12.65 20.15 11.41
N ARG A 353 11.46 19.60 11.17
CA ARG A 353 10.26 19.87 11.98
C ARG A 353 10.42 19.38 13.42
N GLU A 354 10.94 18.16 13.65
CA GLU A 354 11.25 17.66 15.00
C GLU A 354 12.24 18.58 15.74
N PHE A 355 13.24 19.11 15.03
CA PHE A 355 14.17 20.08 15.61
C PHE A 355 13.46 21.38 16.00
N LEU A 356 12.69 21.98 15.08
CA LEU A 356 11.97 23.22 15.31
C LEU A 356 10.91 23.09 16.43
N GLN A 357 10.20 21.96 16.51
CA GLN A 357 9.22 21.68 17.57
C GLN A 357 9.85 21.58 18.96
N LYS A 358 11.12 21.20 19.06
CA LYS A 358 11.86 21.16 20.34
C LYS A 358 12.36 22.54 20.77
N THR A 359 12.45 23.50 19.84
CA THR A 359 13.08 24.82 20.08
C THR A 359 12.07 25.97 20.15
N LEU A 360 10.89 25.84 19.53
CA LEU A 360 9.89 26.91 19.42
C LEU A 360 8.59 26.59 20.17
N SER A 361 7.86 27.64 20.57
CA SER A 361 6.47 27.51 21.03
C SER A 361 5.56 27.03 19.88
N LYS A 362 4.41 26.43 20.20
CA LYS A 362 3.48 25.89 19.18
C LYS A 362 3.00 26.95 18.18
N ALA A 363 2.76 28.17 18.63
CA ALA A 363 2.31 29.27 17.77
C ALA A 363 3.45 29.84 16.90
N ASP A 364 4.66 29.96 17.45
CA ASP A 364 5.82 30.47 16.71
C ASP A 364 6.32 29.46 15.67
N TYR A 365 6.22 28.17 15.98
CA TYR A 365 6.46 27.09 15.03
C TYR A 365 5.53 27.16 13.82
N ILE A 366 4.21 27.29 14.03
CA ILE A 366 3.23 27.34 12.94
C ILE A 366 3.46 28.58 12.06
N LYS A 367 3.71 29.74 12.66
CA LYS A 367 4.04 30.97 11.91
C LYS A 367 5.33 30.83 11.09
N SER A 368 6.35 30.16 11.62
CA SER A 368 7.63 29.96 10.93
C SER A 368 7.53 29.11 9.66
N LEU A 369 6.50 28.27 9.56
CA LEU A 369 6.29 27.36 8.43
C LEU A 369 5.57 28.01 7.23
N ASP A 370 4.99 29.20 7.41
CA ASP A 370 4.20 29.92 6.41
C ASP A 370 3.18 29.00 5.72
N ILE A 371 2.31 28.40 6.54
CA ILE A 371 1.37 27.38 6.10
C ILE A 371 0.27 28.01 5.25
N LYS A 372 0.07 27.43 4.06
CA LYS A 372 -0.98 27.81 3.11
C LYS A 372 -1.93 26.64 2.88
N LEU A 373 -3.21 26.89 3.16
CA LEU A 373 -4.31 25.97 2.92
C LEU A 373 -5.15 26.47 1.76
N THR A 374 -5.33 25.63 0.73
CA THR A 374 -6.21 25.91 -0.40
C THR A 374 -7.40 24.96 -0.37
N TYR A 375 -8.61 25.51 -0.37
CA TYR A 375 -9.87 24.77 -0.37
C TYR A 375 -10.49 24.88 -1.76
N SER A 376 -10.52 23.78 -2.51
CA SER A 376 -11.17 23.77 -3.83
C SER A 376 -12.57 23.15 -3.73
N ILE A 377 -13.59 23.81 -4.26
CA ILE A 377 -14.97 23.34 -4.26
C ILE A 377 -15.27 22.66 -5.61
N ASN A 378 -15.77 21.42 -5.59
CA ASN A 378 -16.25 20.68 -6.77
C ASN A 378 -15.29 20.70 -7.98
N ASN A 379 -13.98 20.69 -7.74
CA ASN A 379 -12.97 20.75 -8.80
C ASN A 379 -12.84 19.42 -9.55
N ASN A 380 -13.45 19.34 -10.73
CA ASN A 380 -13.46 18.15 -11.59
C ASN A 380 -12.06 17.62 -11.96
N LYS A 381 -11.03 18.49 -12.02
CA LYS A 381 -9.66 18.05 -12.35
C LYS A 381 -9.05 17.18 -11.24
N GLN A 382 -9.62 17.20 -10.04
CA GLN A 382 -9.11 16.50 -8.87
C GLN A 382 -9.80 15.14 -8.62
N ILE A 383 -10.78 14.75 -9.44
CA ILE A 383 -11.53 13.48 -9.32
C ILE A 383 -10.62 12.25 -9.12
N PRO A 384 -9.57 12.02 -9.96
CA PRO A 384 -8.71 10.85 -9.80
C PRO A 384 -8.00 10.83 -8.44
N ARG A 385 -7.63 12.02 -7.93
CA ARG A 385 -6.93 12.17 -6.66
C ARG A 385 -7.86 11.98 -5.46
N ILE A 386 -9.11 12.46 -5.55
CA ILE A 386 -10.13 12.26 -4.52
C ILE A 386 -10.42 10.76 -4.35
N SER A 387 -10.66 10.05 -5.47
CA SER A 387 -10.90 8.61 -5.46
C SER A 387 -9.69 7.86 -4.87
N GLU A 388 -8.47 8.22 -5.28
CA GLU A 388 -7.26 7.62 -4.73
C GLU A 388 -7.13 7.82 -3.21
N LEU A 389 -7.38 9.03 -2.72
CA LEU A 389 -7.26 9.33 -1.29
C LEU A 389 -8.36 8.64 -0.47
N ALA A 390 -9.59 8.59 -0.99
CA ALA A 390 -10.71 7.87 -0.39
C ALA A 390 -10.40 6.37 -0.22
N ASN A 391 -9.68 5.77 -1.17
CA ASN A 391 -9.33 4.35 -1.14
C ASN A 391 -8.06 4.04 -0.32
N LYS A 392 -7.21 5.03 -0.03
CA LYS A 392 -5.97 4.84 0.73
C LYS A 392 -6.06 5.22 2.22
N THR A 393 -7.05 6.02 2.61
CA THR A 393 -7.14 6.58 3.96
C THR A 393 -7.97 5.70 4.90
N ASN A 394 -7.36 5.25 6.00
CA ASN A 394 -8.01 4.34 6.96
C ASN A 394 -7.97 4.86 8.41
N GLN A 395 -7.13 5.84 8.72
CA GLN A 395 -6.89 6.32 10.07
C GLN A 395 -7.74 7.54 10.42
N PHE A 396 -7.82 8.51 9.52
CA PHE A 396 -8.72 9.65 9.66
C PHE A 396 -9.78 9.55 8.58
N ILE A 397 -10.79 8.71 8.83
CA ILE A 397 -11.96 8.49 7.96
C ILE A 397 -13.20 8.39 8.84
N CYS A 398 -14.30 9.02 8.45
CA CYS A 398 -15.50 9.12 9.28
C CYS A 398 -16.52 8.02 8.97
N GLY A 399 -16.88 7.84 7.71
CA GLY A 399 -17.96 6.95 7.26
C GLY A 399 -17.50 5.65 6.59
N TYR A 400 -16.19 5.46 6.40
CA TYR A 400 -15.59 4.37 5.61
C TYR A 400 -16.10 4.27 4.16
N LYS A 401 -16.72 5.33 3.63
CA LYS A 401 -17.16 5.36 2.24
C LYS A 401 -15.95 5.39 1.31
N ARG A 402 -15.94 4.49 0.34
CA ARG A 402 -14.96 4.45 -0.74
C ARG A 402 -15.61 5.01 -1.99
N TYR A 403 -14.86 5.83 -2.71
CA TYR A 403 -15.36 6.47 -3.92
C TYR A 403 -14.52 6.05 -5.12
N SER A 404 -15.18 5.52 -6.13
CA SER A 404 -14.68 5.43 -7.50
C SER A 404 -14.67 6.82 -8.15
N GLU A 405 -13.92 6.98 -9.24
CA GLU A 405 -13.89 8.24 -10.00
C GLU A 405 -15.30 8.64 -10.50
N THR A 406 -16.13 7.65 -10.87
CA THR A 406 -17.52 7.86 -11.28
C THR A 406 -18.39 8.40 -10.13
N GLU A 407 -18.32 7.79 -8.95
CA GLU A 407 -19.10 8.24 -7.79
C GLU A 407 -18.70 9.65 -7.34
N VAL A 408 -17.42 10.02 -7.39
CA VAL A 408 -16.98 11.40 -7.10
C VAL A 408 -17.60 12.38 -8.10
N LYS A 409 -17.61 12.02 -9.39
CA LYS A 409 -18.20 12.85 -10.44
C LYS A 409 -19.70 13.03 -10.25
N GLU A 410 -20.41 11.99 -9.83
CA GLU A 410 -21.85 12.06 -9.51
C GLU A 410 -22.10 12.99 -8.32
N LEU A 411 -21.30 12.88 -7.26
CA LEU A 411 -21.40 13.78 -6.09
C LEU A 411 -21.18 15.25 -6.47
N MET A 412 -20.21 15.55 -7.33
CA MET A 412 -19.93 16.93 -7.77
C MET A 412 -21.03 17.52 -8.67
N ASN A 413 -21.81 16.67 -9.33
CA ASN A 413 -22.92 17.11 -10.20
C ASN A 413 -24.26 17.22 -9.46
N ASP A 414 -24.39 16.66 -8.25
CA ASP A 414 -25.59 16.76 -7.43
C ASP A 414 -25.65 18.13 -6.74
N LYS A 415 -26.74 18.88 -6.99
CA LYS A 415 -26.96 20.23 -6.45
C LYS A 415 -27.09 20.27 -4.93
N ASN A 416 -27.42 19.14 -4.31
CA ASN A 416 -27.52 19.02 -2.86
C ASN A 416 -26.20 18.55 -2.24
N CYS A 417 -25.13 18.40 -3.03
CA CYS A 417 -23.83 17.95 -2.58
C CYS A 417 -22.74 18.99 -2.80
N MET A 418 -21.74 18.92 -1.94
CA MET A 418 -20.53 19.70 -2.09
C MET A 418 -19.33 18.85 -1.68
N VAL A 419 -18.36 18.75 -2.58
CA VAL A 419 -17.07 18.10 -2.32
C VAL A 419 -16.03 19.19 -2.19
N ILE A 420 -15.42 19.29 -1.01
CA ILE A 420 -14.34 20.25 -0.73
C ILE A 420 -13.04 19.47 -0.59
N THR A 421 -12.05 19.80 -1.41
CA THR A 421 -10.68 19.28 -1.24
C THR A 421 -9.84 20.30 -0.50
N ILE A 422 -8.86 19.79 0.26
CA ILE A 422 -7.98 20.60 1.10
C ILE A 422 -6.55 20.32 0.64
N LYS A 423 -5.86 21.35 0.16
CA LYS A 423 -4.45 21.29 -0.25
C LYS A 423 -3.59 22.04 0.76
N LEU A 424 -2.45 21.45 1.12
CA LEU A 424 -1.49 22.01 2.07
C LEU A 424 -0.14 22.28 1.42
N GLU A 425 0.32 23.52 1.52
CA GLU A 425 1.67 23.96 1.16
C GLU A 425 2.33 24.59 2.38
N ASP A 426 3.59 24.23 2.65
CA ASP A 426 4.42 24.89 3.65
C ASP A 426 5.81 25.18 3.05
N LYS A 427 6.62 25.99 3.74
CA LYS A 427 7.97 26.39 3.28
C LYS A 427 8.90 25.19 3.00
N LEU A 428 8.65 24.05 3.63
CA LEU A 428 9.50 22.86 3.57
C LEU A 428 9.00 21.83 2.54
N SER A 429 7.72 21.83 2.21
CA SER A 429 7.08 20.81 1.37
C SER A 429 5.73 21.27 0.79
N ASN A 430 5.49 20.89 -0.46
CA ASN A 430 4.14 20.92 -1.02
C ASN A 430 3.49 19.55 -0.81
N SER A 431 2.55 19.46 0.14
CA SER A 431 1.91 18.19 0.52
C SER A 431 0.77 17.79 -0.43
N GLY A 432 0.43 18.63 -1.41
CA GLY A 432 -0.68 18.40 -2.34
C GLY A 432 -2.03 18.32 -1.62
N ILE A 433 -2.99 17.61 -2.23
CA ILE A 433 -4.31 17.39 -1.61
C ILE A 433 -4.14 16.41 -0.44
N ILE A 434 -4.41 16.94 0.75
CA ILE A 434 -4.26 16.24 2.04
C ILE A 434 -5.59 15.80 2.64
N GLY A 435 -6.73 16.33 2.20
CA GLY A 435 -8.01 15.98 2.78
C GLY A 435 -9.17 16.26 1.84
N VAL A 436 -10.28 15.57 2.07
CA VAL A 436 -11.54 15.80 1.36
C VAL A 436 -12.70 15.68 2.35
N CYS A 437 -13.65 16.60 2.24
CA CYS A 437 -14.91 16.57 2.95
C CYS A 437 -16.05 16.50 1.94
N VAL A 438 -17.00 15.59 2.16
CA VAL A 438 -18.22 15.44 1.36
C VAL A 438 -19.41 15.86 2.21
N PHE A 439 -20.11 16.88 1.74
CA PHE A 439 -21.29 17.43 2.40
C PHE A 439 -22.55 17.16 1.58
N ARG A 440 -23.66 16.95 2.28
CA ARG A 440 -24.99 16.86 1.69
C ARG A 440 -25.98 17.71 2.47
N ASP A 441 -26.74 18.52 1.74
CA ASP A 441 -27.84 19.29 2.32
C ASP A 441 -29.04 18.38 2.58
N LYS A 442 -29.51 18.33 3.84
CA LYS A 442 -30.70 17.60 4.26
C LYS A 442 -31.88 18.54 4.54
N ASN A 443 -31.87 19.74 3.96
CA ASN A 443 -32.81 20.85 4.15
C ASN A 443 -32.82 21.48 5.56
N ARG A 444 -32.82 20.66 6.62
CA ARG A 444 -32.84 21.15 8.02
C ARG A 444 -31.44 21.38 8.58
N TYR A 445 -30.51 20.53 8.20
CA TYR A 445 -29.12 20.57 8.62
C TYR A 445 -28.22 20.19 7.45
N LEU A 446 -26.96 20.58 7.52
CA LEU A 446 -25.92 20.09 6.63
C LEU A 446 -25.30 18.82 7.23
N GLU A 447 -25.22 17.75 6.44
CA GLU A 447 -24.56 16.52 6.84
C GLU A 447 -23.17 16.43 6.21
N MET A 448 -22.13 16.22 7.01
CA MET A 448 -20.85 15.71 6.51
C MET A 448 -20.99 14.18 6.38
N GLU A 449 -21.18 13.71 5.16
CA GLU A 449 -21.32 12.29 4.87
C GLU A 449 -19.99 11.54 5.03
N GLU A 450 -18.90 12.21 4.69
CA GLU A 450 -17.56 11.65 4.77
C GLU A 450 -16.51 12.75 4.94
N CYS A 451 -15.45 12.43 5.68
CA CYS A 451 -14.24 13.23 5.76
C CYS A 451 -13.07 12.27 5.88
N PHE A 452 -12.14 12.37 4.93
CA PHE A 452 -10.88 11.63 4.99
C PHE A 452 -9.68 12.55 4.84
N ILE A 453 -8.72 12.39 5.75
CA ILE A 453 -7.51 13.20 5.83
C ILE A 453 -6.29 12.29 5.80
N SER A 454 -5.36 12.62 4.92
CA SER A 454 -4.03 12.04 4.86
C SER A 454 -3.28 12.30 6.16
N CYS A 455 -2.70 11.23 6.71
CA CYS A 455 -1.88 11.20 7.93
C CYS A 455 -0.73 12.24 7.95
N ARG A 456 -0.34 12.80 6.80
CA ARG A 456 0.74 13.79 6.69
C ARG A 456 0.40 15.15 7.29
N ALA A 457 -0.88 15.49 7.39
CA ALA A 457 -1.33 16.82 7.81
C ALA A 457 -1.73 16.91 9.29
N LEU A 458 -1.98 15.75 9.92
CA LEU A 458 -2.48 15.66 11.29
C LEU A 458 -1.36 15.81 12.32
N GLY A 459 -1.68 16.38 13.48
CA GLY A 459 -0.74 16.58 14.59
C GLY A 459 0.18 17.80 14.42
N ARG A 460 -0.08 18.65 13.43
CA ARG A 460 0.67 19.89 13.18
C ARG A 460 0.08 21.12 13.88
N GLY A 461 -1.02 20.95 14.62
CA GLY A 461 -1.71 22.05 15.30
C GLY A 461 -2.58 22.91 14.37
N ILE A 462 -2.75 22.49 13.11
CA ILE A 462 -3.65 23.08 12.10
C ILE A 462 -4.88 22.20 11.84
N ASP A 463 -5.06 21.16 12.65
CA ASP A 463 -6.13 20.16 12.51
C ASP A 463 -7.52 20.82 12.49
N ASN A 464 -7.68 21.87 13.31
CA ASN A 464 -8.89 22.68 13.36
C ASN A 464 -9.16 23.42 12.05
N SER A 465 -8.15 24.03 11.43
CA SER A 465 -8.31 24.68 10.13
C SER A 465 -8.62 23.66 9.03
N ILE A 466 -8.05 22.46 9.10
CA ILE A 466 -8.29 21.40 8.10
C ILE A 466 -9.73 20.87 8.19
N VAL A 467 -10.29 20.66 9.39
CA VAL A 467 -11.61 20.02 9.55
C VAL A 467 -12.74 21.04 9.73
N LEU A 468 -12.55 22.07 10.57
CA LEU A 468 -13.62 23.01 10.93
C LEU A 468 -13.90 24.02 9.82
N TYR A 469 -12.87 24.47 9.09
CA TYR A 469 -13.06 25.47 8.04
C TYR A 469 -13.91 24.98 6.86
N PRO A 470 -13.71 23.76 6.31
CA PRO A 470 -14.62 23.22 5.30
C PRO A 470 -16.07 23.11 5.79
N ILE A 471 -16.28 22.82 7.07
CA ILE A 471 -17.64 22.76 7.67
C ILE A 471 -18.28 24.14 7.59
N GLN A 472 -17.58 25.17 8.07
CA GLN A 472 -18.07 26.54 8.03
C GLN A 472 -18.35 27.01 6.60
N LEU A 473 -17.39 26.77 5.69
CA LEU A 473 -17.51 27.13 4.27
C LEU A 473 -18.73 26.48 3.62
N ALA A 474 -18.98 25.21 3.91
CA ALA A 474 -20.14 24.49 3.37
C ALA A 474 -21.46 24.98 4.01
N LEU A 475 -21.50 25.24 5.31
CA LEU A 475 -22.67 25.81 6.00
C LEU A 475 -23.07 27.16 5.40
N ASP A 476 -22.09 28.04 5.16
CA ASP A 476 -22.31 29.36 4.56
C ASP A 476 -22.86 29.26 3.14
N LYS A 477 -22.29 28.36 2.33
CA LYS A 477 -22.73 28.14 0.94
C LYS A 477 -24.15 27.57 0.84
N PHE A 478 -24.55 26.67 1.75
CA PHE A 478 -25.90 26.11 1.78
C PHE A 478 -26.89 26.93 2.62
N GLY A 479 -26.43 27.98 3.31
CA GLY A 479 -27.26 28.78 4.20
C GLY A 479 -27.85 27.97 5.36
N ARG A 480 -27.06 27.06 5.95
CA ARG A 480 -27.47 26.19 7.06
C ARG A 480 -26.79 26.62 8.35
N SER A 481 -27.48 26.43 9.47
CA SER A 481 -26.94 26.70 10.82
C SER A 481 -26.78 25.44 11.67
N GLU A 482 -27.50 24.37 11.33
CA GLU A 482 -27.35 23.06 11.95
C GLU A 482 -26.43 22.16 11.13
N PHE A 483 -25.61 21.40 11.84
CA PHE A 483 -24.61 20.50 11.27
C PHE A 483 -24.66 19.13 11.93
N LYS A 484 -24.38 18.07 11.17
CA LYS A 484 -24.25 16.69 11.63
C LYS A 484 -23.08 16.02 10.92
N ILE A 485 -22.34 15.18 11.64
CA ILE A 485 -21.28 14.32 11.10
C ILE A 485 -21.78 12.88 11.11
N ASN A 486 -21.70 12.21 9.96
CA ASN A 486 -21.91 10.76 9.90
C ASN A 486 -20.61 10.04 10.27
N PHE A 487 -20.54 9.48 11.47
CA PHE A 487 -19.35 8.77 11.97
C PHE A 487 -19.66 7.32 12.32
N ILE A 488 -18.88 6.41 11.77
CA ILE A 488 -18.93 4.97 12.02
C ILE A 488 -17.63 4.57 12.71
N LYS A 489 -17.73 4.09 13.95
CA LYS A 489 -16.59 3.56 14.68
C LYS A 489 -16.11 2.26 14.04
N GLY A 490 -14.83 2.20 13.69
CA GLY A 490 -14.16 1.00 13.21
C GLY A 490 -12.82 0.79 13.90
N GLU A 491 -12.14 -0.31 13.57
CA GLU A 491 -10.89 -0.70 14.24
C GLU A 491 -9.71 0.24 13.94
N ARG A 492 -9.73 0.93 12.79
CA ARG A 492 -8.57 1.67 12.27
C ARG A 492 -8.71 3.19 12.36
N ASN A 493 -9.92 3.73 12.53
CA ASN A 493 -10.20 5.17 12.52
C ASN A 493 -10.18 5.83 13.90
N LYS A 494 -9.44 5.24 14.85
CA LYS A 494 -9.26 5.80 16.20
C LYS A 494 -8.76 7.26 16.20
N PRO A 495 -7.85 7.67 15.30
CA PRO A 495 -7.46 9.08 15.20
C PRO A 495 -8.62 10.03 14.86
N ALA A 496 -9.51 9.66 13.92
CA ALA A 496 -10.72 10.45 13.65
C ALA A 496 -11.65 10.46 14.86
N GLU A 497 -11.88 9.31 15.51
CA GLU A 497 -12.73 9.24 16.72
C GLU A 497 -12.24 10.22 17.79
N ASN A 498 -10.94 10.20 18.11
CA ASN A 498 -10.36 11.05 19.13
C ASN A 498 -10.52 12.54 18.79
N PHE A 499 -10.22 12.93 17.54
CA PHE A 499 -10.36 14.31 17.11
C PHE A 499 -11.82 14.79 17.18
N LEU A 500 -12.76 13.97 16.70
CA LEU A 500 -14.18 14.30 16.70
C LEU A 500 -14.73 14.39 18.12
N VAL A 501 -14.36 13.49 19.01
CA VAL A 501 -14.78 13.54 20.43
C VAL A 501 -14.23 14.78 21.12
N GLU A 502 -12.98 15.17 20.84
CA GLU A 502 -12.36 16.34 21.45
C GLU A 502 -12.97 17.66 20.94
N ASN A 503 -13.29 17.76 19.66
CA ASN A 503 -13.64 19.04 19.03
C ASN A 503 -15.12 19.19 18.62
N LEU A 504 -15.78 18.08 18.31
CA LEU A 504 -17.07 18.02 17.59
C LEU A 504 -18.06 16.99 18.17
N PHE A 505 -17.94 16.63 19.44
CA PHE A 505 -18.76 15.57 20.08
C PHE A 505 -20.27 15.75 19.85
N ASP A 506 -20.79 16.97 20.01
CA ASP A 506 -22.22 17.30 19.89
C ASP A 506 -22.78 17.19 18.47
N PHE A 507 -21.92 16.97 17.47
CA PHE A 507 -22.27 16.84 16.05
C PHE A 507 -22.17 15.40 15.56
N ILE A 508 -21.66 14.47 16.38
CA ILE A 508 -21.48 13.06 15.99
C ILE A 508 -22.85 12.38 15.95
N ASN A 509 -23.30 12.03 14.75
CA ASN A 509 -24.57 11.36 14.49
C ASN A 509 -25.83 12.09 15.01
N ALA A 510 -25.69 13.33 15.47
CA ALA A 510 -26.76 14.22 15.93
C ALA A 510 -26.58 15.61 15.29
N SER A 511 -27.68 16.29 14.96
CA SER A 511 -27.62 17.66 14.42
C SER A 511 -27.68 18.69 15.53
N SER A 512 -26.75 19.64 15.50
CA SER A 512 -26.64 20.74 16.47
C SER A 512 -26.24 22.03 15.76
N LYS A 513 -26.51 23.19 16.37
CA LYS A 513 -26.06 24.48 15.82
C LYS A 513 -24.53 24.56 15.84
N PHE A 514 -23.93 24.87 14.70
CA PHE A 514 -22.49 25.00 14.59
C PHE A 514 -22.05 26.41 14.99
N ASN A 515 -21.34 26.53 16.11
CA ASN A 515 -20.78 27.79 16.59
C ASN A 515 -19.40 27.52 17.21
N LYS A 516 -18.41 27.28 16.34
CA LYS A 516 -17.02 27.02 16.73
C LYS A 516 -16.15 28.15 16.19
N ASP A 517 -15.31 28.69 17.06
CA ASP A 517 -14.30 29.67 16.65
C ASP A 517 -13.18 28.96 15.88
N ILE A 518 -12.93 29.42 14.67
CA ILE A 518 -11.90 28.88 13.79
C ILE A 518 -10.77 29.91 13.79
N ASN A 519 -9.72 29.63 14.56
CA ASN A 519 -8.55 30.50 14.59
C ASN A 519 -7.85 30.47 13.21
N GLN A 520 -8.01 31.54 12.44
CA GLN A 520 -7.48 31.69 11.08
C GLN A 520 -6.15 32.47 11.06
N ASP A 521 -5.74 33.08 12.17
CA ASP A 521 -4.59 34.00 12.25
C ASP A 521 -3.22 33.33 12.09
N LEU A 522 -3.20 31.99 12.02
CA LEU A 522 -1.99 31.17 11.96
C LEU A 522 -1.74 30.56 10.58
N VAL A 523 -2.66 30.68 9.62
CA VAL A 523 -2.56 30.05 8.29
C VAL A 523 -3.09 30.97 7.18
N SER A 524 -2.46 30.94 6.01
CA SER A 524 -2.98 31.61 4.82
C SER A 524 -4.05 30.74 4.15
N ILE A 525 -5.28 31.25 4.03
CA ILE A 525 -6.40 30.53 3.43
C ILE A 525 -6.66 31.03 1.99
N ILE A 526 -6.75 30.10 1.04
CA ILE A 526 -7.21 30.35 -0.34
C ILE A 526 -8.44 29.51 -0.62
N ILE A 527 -9.43 30.10 -1.28
CA ILE A 527 -10.62 29.40 -1.78
C ILE A 527 -10.55 29.39 -3.30
N GLU A 528 -10.72 28.21 -3.91
CA GLU A 528 -10.84 28.02 -5.35
C GLU A 528 -12.23 27.46 -5.67
N GLU A 529 -12.96 28.14 -6.55
CA GLU A 529 -14.30 27.73 -7.00
C GLU A 529 -14.29 27.22 -8.44
#